data_AF-A0A2W2CN20-F1
#
_entry.id   AF-A0A2W2CN20-F1
#
_cell.length_a   1.000
_cell.length_b   1.000
_cell.length_c   1.000
_cell.angle_alpha   90.00
_cell.angle_beta   90.00
_cell.angle_gamma   90.00
#
_symmetry.space_group_name_H-M   'P 1'
#
loop_
_entity.id
_entity.type
_entity.pdbx_description
1 polymer ?
#
loop_
_entity_poly.entity_id
_entity_poly.type
_entity_poly.pdbx_seq_one_letter_code
_entity_poly.pdbx_strand_id
1 'polypeptide(L)'
;MQSIDEVLGELPMPPYVTAEDVTFAVKAVAVHAAEQWPDGLRCRNDRAPHPCRLHRWGRRVLDQRGLTNGQIQALIAEQDASQR
;
A
#
# COMPACT_ATOMS: atom_id res chain seq x y z
N MET A 1 18.67 14.44 -10.17
CA MET A 1 17.24 14.82 -10.16
C MET A 1 16.63 14.09 -9.00
N GLN A 2 16.21 14.80 -7.93
CA GLN A 2 15.54 14.12 -6.82
C GLN A 2 14.24 13.52 -7.32
N SER A 3 13.93 12.29 -6.89
CA SER A 3 12.64 11.69 -7.25
C SER A 3 11.52 12.49 -6.57
N ILE A 4 10.32 12.53 -7.17
CA ILE A 4 9.14 13.16 -6.56
C ILE A 4 8.90 12.58 -5.15
N ASP A 5 9.23 11.31 -4.93
CA ASP A 5 9.17 10.64 -3.63
C ASP A 5 10.12 11.26 -2.60
N GLU A 6 11.34 11.64 -2.98
CA GLU A 6 12.32 12.28 -2.08
C GLU A 6 11.87 13.68 -1.64
N VAL A 7 11.19 14.42 -2.53
CA VAL A 7 10.68 15.77 -2.22
C VAL A 7 9.44 15.71 -1.34
N LEU A 8 8.53 14.76 -1.59
CA LEU A 8 7.26 14.66 -0.88
C LEU A 8 7.35 13.89 0.44
N GLY A 9 8.42 13.12 0.68
CA GLY A 9 8.61 12.30 1.88
C GLY A 9 7.54 11.21 2.05
N GLU A 10 7.49 10.56 3.21
CA GLU A 10 6.44 9.57 3.52
C GLU A 10 5.08 10.24 3.79
N LEU A 11 3.99 9.54 3.48
CA LEU A 11 2.66 10.00 3.91
C LEU A 11 2.58 9.98 5.44
N PRO A 12 1.98 11.01 6.07
CA PRO A 12 1.84 11.06 7.51
C PRO A 12 0.92 9.93 8.01
N MET A 13 1.26 9.39 9.17
CA MET A 13 0.39 8.45 9.87
C MET A 13 -0.69 9.22 10.62
N PRO A 14 -1.93 8.71 10.66
CA PRO A 14 -2.93 9.26 11.56
C PRO A 14 -2.46 9.09 13.02
N PRO A 15 -2.86 9.98 13.94
CA PRO A 15 -2.48 9.88 15.36
C PRO A 15 -3.03 8.58 16.00
N TYR A 16 -4.16 8.08 15.49
CA TYR A 16 -4.74 6.79 15.85
C TYR A 16 -5.26 6.14 14.57
N VAL A 17 -4.96 4.85 14.37
CA VAL A 17 -5.48 4.11 13.22
C VAL A 17 -6.91 3.69 13.50
N THR A 18 -7.86 4.09 12.65
CA THR A 18 -9.28 3.73 12.71
C THR A 18 -9.60 2.50 11.84
N ALA A 19 -10.84 2.01 11.88
CA ALA A 19 -11.27 0.92 10.99
C ALA A 19 -11.32 1.38 9.52
N GLU A 20 -11.66 2.64 9.28
CA GLU A 20 -11.68 3.23 7.93
C GLU A 20 -10.27 3.31 7.34
N ASP A 21 -9.28 3.69 8.16
CA ASP A 21 -7.87 3.69 7.75
C ASP A 21 -7.39 2.30 7.32
N VAL A 22 -7.85 1.24 8.02
CA VAL A 22 -7.55 -0.15 7.64
C VAL A 22 -8.12 -0.47 6.26
N THR A 23 -9.38 -0.10 5.99
CA THR A 23 -10.00 -0.28 4.66
C THR A 23 -9.20 0.44 3.57
N PHE A 24 -8.81 1.69 3.81
CA PHE A 24 -7.99 2.42 2.85
C PHE A 24 -6.59 1.83 2.70
N ALA A 25 -5.99 1.33 3.78
CA ALA A 25 -4.67 0.71 3.74
C ALA A 25 -4.67 -0.62 2.98
N VAL A 26 -5.70 -1.47 3.17
CA VAL A 26 -5.89 -2.70 2.38
C VAL A 26 -6.00 -2.34 0.90
N LYS A 27 -6.83 -1.34 0.55
CA LYS A 27 -6.96 -0.85 -0.82
C LYS A 27 -5.65 -0.31 -1.38
N ALA A 28 -4.90 0.46 -0.59
CA ALA A 28 -3.61 1.02 -1.01
C ALA A 28 -2.61 -0.11 -1.33
N VAL A 29 -2.51 -1.14 -0.49
CA VAL A 29 -1.62 -2.29 -0.73
C VAL A 29 -2.04 -3.08 -1.98
N ALA A 30 -3.34 -3.32 -2.17
CA ALA A 30 -3.88 -4.06 -3.30
C ALA A 30 -3.68 -3.32 -4.65
N VAL A 31 -4.09 -2.05 -4.71
CA VAL A 31 -4.02 -1.23 -5.93
C VAL A 31 -2.57 -0.91 -6.30
N HIS A 32 -1.73 -0.65 -5.29
CA HIS A 32 -0.32 -0.32 -5.49
C HIS A 32 0.60 -1.53 -5.35
N ALA A 33 0.11 -2.72 -5.71
CA ALA A 33 0.90 -3.94 -5.72
C ALA A 33 2.12 -3.84 -6.66
N ALA A 34 3.15 -4.63 -6.37
CA ALA A 34 4.30 -4.76 -7.25
C ALA A 34 3.90 -5.43 -8.58
N GLU A 35 4.53 -5.00 -9.65
CA GLU A 35 4.45 -5.59 -10.98
C GLU A 35 5.86 -5.66 -11.57
N GLN A 36 6.15 -6.74 -12.29
CA GLN A 36 7.45 -6.93 -12.95
C GLN A 36 7.49 -6.16 -14.28
N TRP A 37 8.45 -5.25 -14.41
CA TRP A 37 8.70 -4.47 -15.62
C TRP A 37 10.13 -4.74 -16.13
N PRO A 38 10.47 -4.36 -17.38
CA PRO A 38 11.81 -4.58 -17.92
C PRO A 38 12.96 -3.95 -17.09
N ASP A 39 12.68 -2.88 -16.35
CA ASP A 39 13.64 -2.12 -15.56
C ASP A 39 13.55 -2.40 -14.04
N GLY A 40 12.73 -3.36 -13.61
CA GLY A 40 12.61 -3.78 -12.21
C GLY A 40 11.16 -3.84 -11.71
N LEU A 41 10.99 -3.91 -10.39
CA LEU A 41 9.67 -3.89 -9.77
C LEU A 41 9.12 -2.46 -9.72
N ARG A 42 7.95 -2.26 -10.33
CA ARG A 42 7.22 -1.00 -10.29
C ARG A 42 5.85 -1.18 -9.65
N CYS A 43 5.34 -0.11 -9.07
CA CYS A 43 3.97 -0.06 -8.60
C CYS A 43 3.04 -0.16 -9.82
N ARG A 44 2.10 -1.12 -9.81
CA ARG A 44 1.14 -1.32 -10.90
C ARG A 44 0.35 -0.06 -11.24
N ASN A 45 -0.09 0.69 -10.22
CA ASN A 45 -0.88 1.91 -10.41
C ASN A 45 -0.02 3.13 -10.77
N ASP A 46 0.93 3.50 -9.90
CA ASP A 46 1.67 4.76 -10.05
C ASP A 46 2.83 4.68 -11.04
N ARG A 47 3.25 3.46 -11.41
CA ARG A 47 4.46 3.17 -12.19
C ARG A 47 5.77 3.66 -11.54
N ALA A 48 5.74 4.19 -10.33
CA ALA A 48 6.93 4.50 -9.54
C ALA A 48 7.68 3.20 -9.12
N PRO A 49 8.97 3.28 -8.73
CA PRO A 49 9.66 2.14 -8.12
C PRO A 49 8.85 1.57 -6.95
N HIS A 50 8.70 0.25 -6.91
CA HIS A 50 7.97 -0.41 -5.83
C HIS A 50 8.91 -0.73 -4.65
N PRO A 51 8.49 -0.52 -3.39
CA PRO A 51 7.16 -0.03 -2.98
C PRO A 51 7.02 1.48 -3.15
N CYS A 52 5.89 1.95 -3.69
CA CYS A 52 5.60 3.39 -3.78
C CYS A 52 5.04 3.93 -2.44
N ARG A 53 4.93 5.26 -2.32
CA ARG A 53 4.49 5.95 -1.09
C ARG A 53 3.17 5.42 -0.51
N LEU A 54 2.15 5.23 -1.35
CA LEU A 54 0.84 4.74 -0.91
C LEU A 54 0.90 3.28 -0.45
N HIS A 55 1.69 2.45 -1.11
CA HIS A 55 1.92 1.08 -0.66
C HIS A 55 2.62 1.06 0.70
N ARG A 56 3.68 1.86 0.88
CA ARG A 56 4.42 1.96 2.16
C ARG A 56 3.52 2.48 3.29
N TRP A 57 2.69 3.48 3.02
CA TRP A 57 1.71 3.98 3.99
C TRP A 57 0.71 2.90 4.40
N GLY A 58 0.11 2.20 3.43
CA GLY A 58 -0.83 1.12 3.71
C GLY A 58 -0.21 0.03 4.59
N ARG A 59 1.04 -0.37 4.28
CA ARG A 59 1.78 -1.32 5.11
C ARG A 59 1.95 -0.83 6.56
N ARG A 60 2.37 0.42 6.76
CA ARG A 60 2.55 1.01 8.11
C ARG A 60 1.25 1.04 8.91
N VAL A 61 0.12 1.38 8.28
CA VAL A 61 -1.21 1.39 8.91
C VAL A 61 -1.62 -0.01 9.38
N LEU A 62 -1.44 -1.02 8.53
CA LEU A 62 -1.79 -2.41 8.85
C LEU A 62 -0.85 -3.00 9.91
N ASP A 63 0.44 -2.69 9.84
CA ASP A 63 1.44 -3.08 10.84
C ASP A 63 1.11 -2.48 12.22
N GLN A 64 0.66 -1.23 12.29
CA GLN A 64 0.26 -0.59 13.56
C GLN A 64 -0.97 -1.24 14.20
N ARG A 65 -1.82 -1.90 13.40
CA ARG A 65 -2.94 -2.71 13.89
C ARG A 65 -2.54 -4.16 14.22
N GLY A 66 -1.27 -4.51 14.02
CA GLY A 66 -0.72 -5.84 14.32
C GLY A 66 -1.13 -6.93 13.32
N LEU A 67 -1.53 -6.55 12.10
CA LEU A 67 -1.92 -7.53 11.09
C LEU A 67 -0.69 -8.22 10.51
N THR A 68 -0.75 -9.54 10.45
CA THR A 68 0.26 -10.35 9.77
C THR A 68 0.11 -10.26 8.25
N ASN A 69 1.16 -10.59 7.51
CA ASN A 69 1.09 -10.67 6.04
C ASN A 69 -0.04 -11.60 5.57
N GLY A 70 -0.26 -12.73 6.25
CA GLY A 70 -1.34 -13.66 5.90
C GLY A 70 -2.73 -13.02 6.05
N GLN A 71 -2.96 -12.29 7.14
CA GLN A 71 -4.22 -11.56 7.35
C GLN A 71 -4.42 -10.45 6.32
N ILE A 72 -3.35 -9.73 5.96
CA ILE A 72 -3.40 -8.70 4.91
C ILE A 72 -3.78 -9.33 3.56
N GLN A 73 -3.17 -10.45 3.19
CA GLN A 73 -3.51 -11.13 1.94
C GLN A 73 -4.95 -11.66 1.93
N ALA A 74 -5.45 -12.16 3.06
CA ALA A 74 -6.85 -12.58 3.19
C ALA A 74 -7.81 -11.39 2.97
N LEU A 75 -7.57 -10.25 3.60
CA LEU A 75 -8.38 -9.04 3.43
C LEU A 75 -8.36 -8.52 1.98
N ILE A 76 -7.21 -8.57 1.31
CA ILE A 76 -7.11 -8.19 -0.11
C ILE A 76 -7.96 -9.13 -0.97
N ALA A 77 -7.87 -10.45 -0.74
CA ALA A 77 -8.65 -11.42 -1.50
C ALA A 77 -10.17 -11.27 -1.28
N GLU A 78 -10.61 -11.00 -0.05
CA GLU A 78 -12.01 -10.71 0.28
C GLU A 78 -12.51 -9.45 -0.43
N GLN A 79 -11.69 -8.40 -0.48
CA GLN A 79 -12.04 -7.16 -1.17
C GLN A 79 -12.14 -7.36 -2.68
N ASP A 80 -11.19 -8.07 -3.29
CA ASP A 80 -11.19 -8.37 -4.72
C ASP A 80 -12.40 -9.24 -5.13
N ALA A 81 -12.84 -10.15 -4.26
CA ALA A 81 -14.06 -10.93 -4.47
C ALA A 81 -15.33 -10.07 -4.37
N SER A 82 -15.35 -9.06 -3.50
CA SER A 82 -16.50 -8.19 -3.29
C SER A 82 -16.69 -7.14 -4.40
N GLN A 83 -15.65 -6.87 -5.20
CA GLN A 83 -15.65 -5.88 -6.29
C GLN A 83 -15.95 -6.49 -7.66
N ARG A 84 -16.21 -7.81 -7.73
CA ARG A 84 -16.58 -8.55 -8.95
C ARG A 84 -18.08 -8.79 -9.01
#